data_AF-A0AAE4LLP3-F1
#
_entry.id   AF-A0AAE4LLP3-F1
#
_cell.length_a   1.000
_cell.length_b   1.000
_cell.length_c   1.000
_cell.angle_alpha   90.00
_cell.angle_beta   90.00
_cell.angle_gamma   90.00
#
_symmetry.space_group_name_H-M   'P 1'
#
loop_
_entity.id
_entity.type
_entity.pdbx_description
1 polymer ?
#
loop_
_entity_poly.entity_id
_entity_poly.type
_entity_poly.pdbx_seq_one_letter_code
_entity_poly.pdbx_strand_id
1 'polypeptide(L)'
;MKYWKQGFYETPIEGAIEITNERFEELIDGQNAGKMITEDEQGRPVLTECVETSPVMTYEERVQTLIREQYSIADELAILRQRDTKPDEFAAYFEYAEQCKTQAEKQMQL
;
A
#
# COMPACT_ATOMS: atom_id res chain seq x y z
N MET A 1 17.60 -4.62 31.06
CA MET A 1 17.19 -3.36 30.41
C MET A 1 17.44 -3.50 28.92
N LYS A 2 16.66 -2.78 28.11
CA LYS A 2 16.83 -2.69 26.66
C LYS A 2 16.87 -1.21 26.27
N TYR A 3 17.40 -0.93 25.09
CA TYR A 3 17.54 0.43 24.59
C TYR A 3 16.71 0.60 23.32
N TRP A 4 15.82 1.58 23.30
CA TRP A 4 14.94 1.85 22.17
C TRP A 4 15.42 3.05 21.34
N LYS A 5 15.56 2.85 20.02
CA LYS A 5 15.72 3.92 19.02
C LYS A 5 15.29 3.35 17.66
N GLN A 6 14.01 3.49 17.31
CA GLN A 6 13.44 2.88 16.10
C GLN A 6 13.74 1.36 15.99
N GLY A 7 13.82 0.68 17.13
CA GLY A 7 14.31 -0.70 17.26
C GLY A 7 14.89 -0.97 18.64
N PHE A 8 15.01 -2.25 19.00
CA PHE A 8 15.53 -2.68 20.30
C PHE A 8 17.01 -3.06 20.22
N TYR A 9 17.79 -2.55 21.16
CA TYR A 9 19.22 -2.81 21.28
C TYR A 9 19.57 -3.35 22.68
N GLU A 10 20.61 -4.18 22.74
CA GLU A 10 21.08 -4.77 24.00
C GLU A 10 22.05 -3.87 24.76
N THR A 11 22.73 -2.98 24.05
CA THR A 11 23.71 -2.03 24.59
C THR A 11 23.20 -0.59 24.51
N PRO A 12 23.62 0.30 25.42
CA PRO A 12 23.30 1.72 25.33
C PRO A 12 23.77 2.30 24.00
N ILE A 13 22.88 3.02 23.31
CA ILE A 13 23.21 3.76 22.09
C ILE A 13 22.84 5.23 22.27
N GLU A 14 23.56 6.11 21.59
CA GLU A 14 23.34 7.56 21.70
C GLU A 14 21.92 7.95 21.23
N GLY A 15 21.19 8.63 22.12
CA GLY A 15 19.80 9.03 21.88
C GLY A 15 18.77 7.92 22.02
N ALA A 16 19.15 6.71 22.49
CA ALA A 16 18.16 5.71 22.87
C ALA A 16 17.58 5.96 24.24
N ILE A 17 16.33 5.54 24.39
CA ILE A 17 15.63 5.53 25.67
C ILE A 17 15.81 4.15 26.31
N GLU A 18 16.30 4.14 27.54
CA GLU A 18 16.38 2.91 28.33
C GLU A 18 14.97 2.50 28.78
N ILE A 19 14.63 1.23 28.53
CA ILE A 19 13.37 0.61 28.93
C ILE A 19 13.64 -0.64 29.76
N THR A 20 12.68 -0.98 30.63
CA THR A 20 12.74 -2.21 31.42
C THR A 20 12.50 -3.45 30.54
N ASN A 21 12.98 -4.61 30.98
CA ASN A 21 12.72 -5.87 30.28
C ASN A 21 11.21 -6.18 30.26
N GLU A 22 10.50 -5.88 31.35
CA GLU A 22 9.04 -6.01 31.45
C GLU A 22 8.34 -5.15 30.38
N ARG A 23 8.74 -3.88 30.24
CA ARG A 23 8.20 -3.02 29.18
C ARG A 23 8.52 -3.53 27.78
N PHE A 24 9.70 -4.10 27.58
CA PHE A 24 10.06 -4.75 26.32
C PHE A 24 9.13 -5.92 26.01
N GLU A 25 8.89 -6.82 26.97
CA GLU A 25 7.97 -7.95 26.81
C GLU A 25 6.56 -7.50 26.46
N GLU A 26 6.01 -6.49 27.13
CA GLU A 26 4.70 -5.90 26.80
C GLU A 26 4.61 -5.41 25.34
N LEU A 27 5.69 -4.79 24.83
CA LEU A 27 5.72 -4.29 23.46
C LEU A 27 5.77 -5.44 22.44
N ILE A 28 6.53 -6.50 22.74
CA ILE A 28 6.60 -7.70 21.89
C ILE A 28 5.25 -8.43 21.88
N ASP A 29 4.58 -8.55 23.02
CA ASP A 29 3.24 -9.14 23.10
C ASP A 29 2.20 -8.32 22.34
N GLY A 30 2.30 -7.00 22.41
CA GLY A 30 1.48 -6.09 21.60
C GLY A 30 1.69 -6.30 20.10
N GLN A 31 2.95 -6.49 19.67
CA GLN A 31 3.27 -6.78 18.27
C GLN A 31 2.73 -8.15 17.83
N ASN A 32 2.85 -9.18 18.68
CA ASN A 32 2.25 -10.49 18.44
C ASN A 32 0.71 -10.44 18.38
N ALA A 33 0.08 -9.46 19.04
CA ALA A 33 -1.35 -9.18 18.97
C ALA A 33 -1.75 -8.27 17.78
N GLY A 34 -0.84 -7.97 16.85
CA GLY A 34 -1.12 -7.22 15.63
C GLY A 34 -1.03 -5.70 15.77
N LYS A 35 -0.46 -5.18 16.86
CA LYS A 35 -0.17 -3.75 17.02
C LYS A 35 1.22 -3.41 16.47
N MET A 36 1.42 -2.15 16.11
CA MET A 36 2.73 -1.64 15.71
C MET A 36 3.40 -0.92 16.87
N ILE A 37 4.72 -1.09 17.01
CA ILE A 37 5.50 -0.31 17.98
C ILE A 37 5.95 0.96 17.27
N THR A 38 5.47 2.12 17.72
CA THR A 38 5.83 3.45 17.20
C THR A 38 6.44 4.31 18.30
N GLU A 39 6.89 5.51 17.95
CA GLU A 39 7.46 6.48 18.89
C GLU A 39 6.42 7.56 19.23
N ASP A 40 6.30 7.87 20.52
CA ASP A 40 5.53 9.04 20.97
C ASP A 40 6.31 10.36 20.77
N GLU A 41 5.71 11.50 21.11
CA GLU A 41 6.34 12.83 21.02
C GLU A 41 7.64 12.96 21.85
N GLN A 42 7.88 12.03 22.77
CA GLN A 42 9.05 11.98 23.64
C GLN A 42 10.07 10.92 23.18
N GLY A 43 9.84 10.25 22.05
CA GLY A 43 10.69 9.21 21.47
C GLY A 43 10.56 7.84 22.15
N ARG A 44 9.55 7.64 23.01
CA ARG A 44 9.35 6.39 23.75
C ARG A 44 8.54 5.39 22.93
N PRO A 45 8.83 4.08 23.05
CA PRO A 45 8.08 3.06 22.34
C PRO A 45 6.66 2.92 22.91
N VAL A 46 5.67 3.10 22.04
CA VAL A 46 4.24 2.93 22.33
C VAL A 46 3.61 1.96 21.34
N LEU A 47 2.60 1.22 21.80
CA LEU A 47 1.79 0.36 20.94
C LEU A 47 0.71 1.20 20.27
N THR A 48 0.73 1.22 18.95
CA THR A 48 -0.27 1.86 18.11
C THR A 48 -1.02 0.79 17.35
N GLU A 49 -2.33 0.96 17.19
CA GLU A 49 -3.10 0.07 16.32
C GLU A 49 -2.54 0.14 14.90
N CYS A 50 -2.39 -1.02 14.26
CA CYS A 50 -2.10 -1.06 12.84
C CYS A 50 -3.32 -0.51 12.12
N VAL A 51 -3.31 0.80 11.86
CA VAL A 51 -4.29 1.39 10.94
C VAL A 51 -3.82 0.92 9.58
N GLU A 52 -4.47 -0.12 9.05
CA GLU A 52 -4.38 -0.42 7.63
C GLU A 52 -4.94 0.79 6.89
N THR A 53 -4.08 1.76 6.62
CA THR A 53 -4.35 2.75 5.59
C THR A 53 -4.20 2.00 4.28
N SER A 54 -5.17 1.14 3.96
CA SER A 54 -5.33 0.71 2.58
C SER A 54 -5.48 2.00 1.80
N PRO A 55 -4.55 2.37 0.90
CA PRO A 55 -4.75 3.55 0.09
C PRO A 55 -6.12 3.39 -0.57
N VAL A 56 -6.99 4.38 -0.38
CA VAL A 56 -8.27 4.41 -1.08
C VAL A 56 -7.92 4.38 -2.55
N MET A 57 -8.27 3.29 -3.23
CA MET A 57 -7.96 3.10 -4.65
C MET A 57 -8.44 4.32 -5.43
N THR A 58 -7.55 4.95 -6.19
CA THR A 58 -7.91 6.11 -7.00
C THR A 58 -8.79 5.69 -8.19
N TYR A 59 -9.42 6.66 -8.83
CA TYR A 59 -10.18 6.42 -10.06
C TYR A 59 -9.31 5.78 -11.14
N GLU A 60 -8.10 6.29 -11.35
CA GLU A 60 -7.15 5.79 -12.35
C GLU A 60 -6.73 4.35 -12.05
N GLU A 61 -6.44 4.04 -10.79
CA GLU A 61 -6.09 2.69 -10.35
C GLU A 61 -7.26 1.72 -10.55
N ARG A 62 -8.49 2.18 -10.32
CA ARG A 62 -9.68 1.36 -10.57
C ARG A 62 -9.87 1.06 -12.05
N VAL A 63 -9.74 2.07 -12.91
CA VAL A 63 -9.81 1.90 -14.38
C VAL A 63 -8.72 0.93 -14.85
N GLN A 64 -7.48 1.10 -14.38
CA GLN A 64 -6.39 0.17 -14.72
C GLN A 64 -6.68 -1.25 -14.27
N THR A 65 -7.26 -1.44 -13.09
CA THR A 65 -7.63 -2.78 -12.58
C THR A 65 -8.65 -3.44 -13.50
N LEU A 66 -9.67 -2.70 -13.96
CA LEU A 66 -10.68 -3.22 -14.88
C LEU A 66 -10.07 -3.58 -16.24
N ILE A 67 -9.21 -2.70 -16.80
CA ILE A 67 -8.55 -2.98 -18.08
C ILE A 67 -7.71 -4.27 -17.99
N ARG A 68 -7.04 -4.48 -16.85
CA ARG A 68 -6.21 -5.66 -16.57
C ARG A 68 -7.00 -6.97 -16.44
N GLU A 69 -8.32 -6.93 -16.31
CA GLU A 69 -9.15 -8.15 -16.35
C GLU A 69 -9.17 -8.79 -17.74
N GLN A 70 -8.99 -7.97 -18.80
CA GLN A 70 -9.03 -8.43 -20.19
C GLN A 70 -7.70 -8.33 -20.93
N TYR A 71 -6.90 -7.29 -20.66
CA TYR A 71 -5.64 -7.05 -21.38
C TYR A 71 -4.48 -7.03 -20.40
N SER A 72 -3.41 -7.76 -20.69
CA SER A 72 -2.15 -7.58 -19.97
C SER A 72 -1.46 -6.29 -20.43
N ILE A 73 -0.53 -5.79 -19.61
CA ILE A 73 0.29 -4.62 -19.97
C ILE A 73 1.03 -4.86 -21.31
N ALA A 74 1.46 -6.10 -21.57
CA ALA A 74 2.12 -6.45 -22.82
C ALA A 74 1.16 -6.37 -24.02
N ASP A 75 -0.09 -6.78 -23.85
CA ASP A 75 -1.13 -6.69 -24.88
C ASP A 75 -1.45 -5.23 -25.18
N GLU A 76 -1.65 -4.40 -24.15
CA GLU A 76 -1.88 -2.95 -24.30
C GLU A 76 -0.74 -2.29 -25.09
N LEU A 77 0.52 -2.58 -24.73
CA LEU A 77 1.68 -2.05 -25.45
C LEU A 77 1.74 -2.53 -26.90
N ALA A 78 1.37 -3.79 -27.18
CA ALA A 78 1.33 -4.32 -28.53
C ALA A 78 0.24 -3.64 -29.36
N ILE A 79 -0.97 -3.51 -28.82
CA ILE A 79 -2.12 -2.85 -29.44
C ILE A 79 -1.81 -1.38 -29.74
N LEU A 80 -1.24 -0.65 -28.78
CA LEU A 80 -0.88 0.76 -28.96
C LEU A 80 0.20 0.97 -30.03
N ARG A 81 1.18 0.08 -30.14
CA ARG A 81 2.22 0.13 -31.19
C ARG A 81 1.67 -0.22 -32.57
N GLN A 82 0.65 -1.06 -32.63
CA GLN A 82 0.02 -1.50 -33.87
C GLN A 82 -1.25 -0.70 -34.21
N ARG A 83 -1.50 0.42 -33.51
CA ARG A 83 -2.71 1.23 -33.67
C ARG A 83 -3.03 1.54 -35.14
N ASP A 84 -2.02 1.94 -35.90
CA ASP A 84 -2.21 2.40 -37.28
C ASP A 84 -2.17 1.23 -38.29
N THR A 85 -1.63 0.08 -37.89
CA THR A 85 -1.55 -1.13 -38.74
C THR A 85 -2.71 -2.11 -38.51
N LYS A 86 -3.34 -2.03 -37.34
CA LYS A 86 -4.49 -2.85 -36.93
C LYS A 86 -5.54 -1.98 -36.23
N PRO A 87 -6.22 -1.10 -36.98
CA PRO A 87 -7.17 -0.15 -36.41
C PRO A 87 -8.36 -0.83 -35.73
N ASP A 88 -8.77 -2.02 -36.18
CA ASP A 88 -9.87 -2.77 -35.58
C ASP A 88 -9.53 -3.29 -34.17
N GLU A 89 -8.31 -3.81 -33.98
CA GLU A 89 -7.82 -4.24 -32.65
C GLU A 89 -7.73 -3.04 -31.69
N PHE A 90 -7.24 -1.90 -32.19
CA PHE A 90 -7.21 -0.68 -31.40
C PHE A 90 -8.60 -0.15 -31.08
N ALA A 91 -9.53 -0.17 -32.03
CA ALA A 91 -10.90 0.29 -31.81
C ALA A 91 -11.61 -0.54 -30.73
N ALA A 92 -11.45 -1.87 -30.76
CA ALA A 92 -11.99 -2.76 -29.74
C ALA A 92 -11.39 -2.50 -28.35
N TYR A 93 -10.07 -2.29 -28.28
CA TYR A 93 -9.40 -1.89 -27.04
C TYR A 93 -9.90 -0.53 -26.52
N PHE A 94 -10.00 0.47 -27.40
CA PHE A 94 -10.43 1.81 -27.04
C PHE A 94 -11.87 1.81 -26.51
N GLU A 95 -12.78 1.09 -27.17
CA GLU A 95 -14.16 0.95 -26.70
C GLU A 95 -14.22 0.31 -25.30
N TYR A 96 -13.45 -0.75 -25.08
CA TYR A 96 -13.37 -1.39 -23.76
C TYR A 96 -12.80 -0.47 -22.68
N ALA A 97 -11.76 0.30 -23.00
CA ALA A 97 -11.18 1.28 -22.08
C ALA A 97 -12.19 2.37 -21.67
N GLU A 98 -13.02 2.85 -22.61
CA GLU A 98 -14.10 3.80 -22.29
C GLU A 98 -15.18 3.16 -21.42
N GLN A 99 -15.56 1.89 -21.66
CA GLN A 99 -16.48 1.16 -20.79
C GLN A 99 -15.93 1.02 -19.36
N CYS A 100 -14.63 0.73 -19.22
CA CYS A 100 -13.95 0.63 -17.93
C CYS A 100 -14.00 1.97 -17.15
N LYS A 101 -13.82 3.10 -17.84
CA LYS A 101 -13.96 4.44 -17.24
C LYS A 101 -15.36 4.69 -16.70
N THR A 102 -16.40 4.43 -17.50
CA THR A 102 -17.80 4.58 -17.06
C THR A 102 -18.14 3.63 -15.91
N GLN A 103 -17.58 2.42 -15.89
CA GLN A 103 -17.77 1.48 -14.80
C GLN A 103 -17.10 1.95 -13.51
N ALA A 104 -15.87 2.49 -13.59
CA ALA A 104 -15.18 3.05 -12.44
C ALA A 104 -15.92 4.27 -11.86
N GLU A 105 -16.43 5.17 -12.71
CA GLU A 105 -17.26 6.32 -12.28
C GLU A 105 -18.48 5.85 -11.48
N LYS A 106 -19.23 4.87 -12.01
CA LYS A 106 -20.42 4.31 -11.33
C LYS A 106 -20.10 3.66 -9.99
N GLN A 107 -18.98 2.96 -9.89
CA GLN A 107 -18.57 2.28 -8.65
C GLN A 107 -18.07 3.25 -7.60
N MET A 108 -17.48 4.37 -8.01
CA MET A 108 -16.94 5.39 -7.13
C MET A 108 -17.91 6.55 -6.88
N GLN A 109 -19.10 6.52 -7.47
CA GLN A 109 -20.13 7.57 -7.38
C GLN A 109 -19.63 8.96 -7.82
N LEU A 110 -18.75 8.99 -8.83
CA LEU A 110 -18.23 10.21 -9.45
C LEU A 110 -19.21 10.78 -10.49
#